data_AF-A0A2A5NZM3-F1
#
_entry.id   AF-A0A2A5NZM3-F1
#
_cell.length_a   1.000
_cell.length_b   1.000
_cell.length_c   1.000
_cell.angle_alpha   90.00
_cell.angle_beta   90.00
_cell.angle_gamma   90.00
#
_symmetry.space_group_name_H-M   'P 1'
#
loop_
_entity.id
_entity.type
_entity.pdbx_description
1 polymer ?
#
loop_
_entity_poly.entity_id
_entity_poly.type
_entity_poly.pdbx_seq_one_letter_code
_entity_poly.pdbx_strand_id
1 'polypeptide(L)'
;MEKGGIRVRYTPIRKIQLVIDVEDHLAPVLTLKDFQKLFNTDPAPPRYRVVSIEVLTCPEDGYVILPSECAECPRFIRRIRDVICCYETPVKTE
;
A
#
# COMPACT_ATOMS: atom_id res chain seq x y z
N MET A 1 17.91 -9.70 34.46
CA MET A 1 18.12 -8.74 33.36
C MET A 1 17.87 -9.49 32.05
N GLU A 2 16.63 -9.48 31.56
CA GLU A 2 16.32 -10.10 30.27
C GLU A 2 16.97 -9.28 29.15
N LYS A 3 17.77 -9.95 28.31
CA LYS A 3 18.35 -9.35 27.12
C LYS A 3 17.22 -8.85 26.23
N GLY A 4 17.16 -7.53 26.00
CA GLY A 4 16.17 -6.89 25.13
C GLY A 4 16.23 -7.48 23.73
N GLY A 5 15.34 -8.43 23.44
CA GLY A 5 15.23 -9.04 22.13
C GLY A 5 14.71 -8.05 21.10
N ILE A 6 15.25 -8.10 19.88
CA ILE A 6 14.78 -7.31 18.76
C ILE A 6 13.35 -7.74 18.43
N ARG A 7 12.39 -6.83 18.60
CA ARG A 7 10.98 -7.07 18.28
C ARG A 7 10.70 -6.67 16.84
N VAL A 8 10.06 -7.58 16.11
CA VAL A 8 9.72 -7.43 14.69
C VAL A 8 8.20 -7.36 14.55
N ARG A 9 7.72 -6.33 13.84
CA ARG A 9 6.32 -6.18 13.44
C ARG A 9 6.12 -6.70 12.04
N TYR A 10 4.89 -7.18 11.80
CA TYR A 10 4.43 -7.67 10.51
C TYR A 10 3.23 -6.84 10.09
N THR A 11 3.41 -6.03 9.06
CA THR A 11 2.38 -5.12 8.56
C THR A 11 1.82 -5.66 7.26
N PRO A 12 0.51 -5.97 7.18
CA PRO A 12 -0.09 -6.47 5.96
C PRO A 12 -0.16 -5.37 4.88
N ILE A 13 0.07 -5.77 3.64
CA ILE A 13 -0.13 -4.97 2.43
C ILE A 13 -1.53 -5.24 1.91
N ARG A 14 -2.29 -4.17 1.67
CA ARG A 14 -3.59 -4.22 1.00
C ARG A 14 -3.43 -3.80 -0.46
N LYS A 15 -4.16 -4.47 -1.35
CA LYS A 15 -4.26 -4.12 -2.77
C LYS A 15 -5.57 -3.38 -3.02
N ILE A 16 -5.51 -2.23 -3.69
CA ILE A 16 -6.68 -1.46 -4.09
C ILE A 16 -6.68 -1.40 -5.61
N GLN A 17 -7.75 -1.90 -6.23
CA GLN A 17 -7.96 -1.78 -7.67
C GLN A 17 -8.63 -0.44 -7.95
N LEU A 18 -7.96 0.39 -8.75
CA LEU A 18 -8.40 1.70 -9.19
C LEU A 18 -8.74 1.66 -10.67
N VAL A 19 -9.76 2.43 -11.06
CA VAL A 19 -10.13 2.66 -12.45
C VAL A 19 -9.63 4.05 -12.85
N ILE A 20 -8.81 4.10 -13.90
CA ILE A 20 -8.27 5.32 -14.49
C ILE A 20 -8.96 5.54 -15.83
N ASP A 21 -9.61 6.69 -15.99
CA ASP A 21 -10.04 7.19 -17.30
C ASP A 21 -8.82 7.81 -18.01
N VAL A 22 -8.41 7.23 -19.14
CA VAL A 22 -7.26 7.73 -19.92
C VAL A 22 -7.65 8.77 -20.96
N GLU A 23 -8.95 9.01 -21.18
CA GLU A 23 -9.47 10.02 -22.09
C GLU A 23 -9.89 11.29 -21.34
N ASP A 24 -10.35 11.17 -20.08
CA ASP A 24 -10.70 12.28 -19.20
C ASP A 24 -9.83 12.31 -17.94
N HIS A 25 -8.81 13.17 -17.94
CA HIS A 25 -7.89 13.35 -16.80
C HIS A 25 -8.49 14.11 -15.62
N LEU A 26 -9.65 14.74 -15.79
CA LEU A 26 -10.35 15.43 -14.71
C LEU A 26 -11.35 14.52 -14.00
N ALA A 27 -11.64 13.35 -14.58
CA ALA A 27 -12.48 12.35 -13.95
C ALA A 27 -11.87 11.89 -12.61
N PRO A 28 -12.66 11.78 -11.53
CA PRO A 28 -12.15 11.29 -10.26
C PRO A 28 -11.71 9.83 -10.39
N VAL A 29 -10.59 9.48 -9.75
CA VAL A 29 -10.15 8.09 -9.65
C VAL A 29 -11.09 7.33 -8.71
N LEU A 30 -11.69 6.27 -9.22
CA LEU A 30 -12.61 5.42 -8.47
C LEU A 30 -11.96 4.08 -8.14
N THR A 31 -12.38 3.44 -7.06
CA THR A 31 -12.12 2.00 -6.92
C THR A 31 -12.94 1.22 -7.94
N LEU A 32 -12.47 0.03 -8.34
CA LEU A 32 -13.22 -0.85 -9.25
C LEU A 32 -14.66 -1.10 -8.76
N LYS A 33 -14.81 -1.32 -7.45
CA LYS A 33 -16.12 -1.53 -6.82
C LYS A 33 -17.01 -0.30 -6.93
N ASP A 34 -16.47 0.89 -6.70
CA ASP A 34 -17.26 2.13 -6.78
C ASP A 34 -17.64 2.45 -8.22
N PHE A 35 -16.75 2.20 -9.18
CA PHE A 35 -17.05 2.32 -10.61
C PHE A 35 -18.21 1.41 -11.02
N GLN A 36 -18.13 0.12 -10.71
CA GLN A 36 -19.18 -0.86 -11.02
C GLN A 36 -20.52 -0.47 -10.38
N LYS A 37 -20.48 0.03 -9.14
CA LYS A 37 -21.67 0.49 -8.43
C LYS A 37 -22.32 1.72 -9.08
N LEU A 38 -21.51 2.67 -9.57
CA LEU A 38 -22.01 3.92 -10.15
C LEU A 38 -22.49 3.76 -11.59
N PHE A 39 -21.76 2.99 -12.40
CA PHE A 39 -22.01 2.88 -13.85
C PHE A 39 -22.71 1.57 -14.25
N ASN A 40 -22.89 0.64 -13.30
CA ASN A 40 -23.51 -0.67 -13.50
C ASN A 40 -22.89 -1.45 -14.68
N THR A 41 -21.58 -1.29 -14.87
CA THR A 41 -20.80 -1.93 -15.93
C THR A 41 -19.35 -2.09 -15.50
N ASP A 42 -18.61 -2.93 -16.22
CA ASP A 42 -17.18 -3.09 -16.03
C ASP A 42 -16.40 -2.04 -16.83
N PRO A 43 -15.30 -1.51 -16.29
CA PRO A 43 -14.43 -0.60 -17.03
C PRO A 43 -13.79 -1.34 -18.21
N ALA A 44 -14.06 -0.86 -19.43
CA ALA A 44 -13.56 -1.46 -20.65
C ALA A 44 -12.49 -0.60 -21.35
N PRO A 45 -11.48 -1.22 -21.98
CA PRO A 45 -10.55 -0.52 -22.86
C PRO A 45 -11.26 -0.01 -24.14
N PRO A 46 -10.72 1.00 -24.84
CA PRO A 46 -9.43 1.66 -24.58
C PRO A 46 -9.50 2.76 -23.51
N ARG A 47 -10.69 3.26 -23.20
CA ARG A 47 -10.91 4.44 -22.33
C ARG A 47 -10.54 4.19 -20.87
N TYR A 48 -10.87 3.03 -20.31
CA TYR A 48 -10.61 2.75 -18.90
C TYR A 48 -9.47 1.75 -18.72
N ARG A 49 -8.58 2.03 -17.77
CA ARG A 49 -7.53 1.11 -17.31
C ARG A 49 -7.73 0.78 -15.84
N VAL A 50 -7.67 -0.50 -15.49
CA VAL A 50 -7.68 -0.94 -14.10
C VAL A 50 -6.24 -1.14 -13.64
N VAL A 51 -5.84 -0.44 -12.57
CA VAL A 51 -4.51 -0.57 -11.95
C VAL A 51 -4.65 -1.03 -10.50
N SER A 52 -3.71 -1.84 -10.04
CA SER A 52 -3.65 -2.25 -8.64
C SER A 52 -2.57 -1.46 -7.93
N ILE A 53 -2.95 -0.68 -6.92
CA ILE A 53 -2.00 -0.03 -6.01
C ILE A 53 -1.87 -0.86 -4.74
N GLU A 54 -0.63 -0.99 -4.25
CA GLU A 54 -0.33 -1.62 -2.97
C GLU A 54 -0.14 -0.53 -1.92
N VAL A 55 -0.81 -0.68 -0.78
CA VAL A 55 -0.71 0.24 0.35
C VAL A 55 -0.61 -0.54 1.66
N LEU A 56 0.00 0.05 2.67
CA LEU A 56 0.01 -0.46 4.03
C LEU A 56 -0.17 0.69 5.01
N THR A 57 -0.56 0.38 6.24
CA THR A 57 -0.59 1.35 7.34
C THR A 57 0.66 1.17 8.19
N CYS A 58 1.53 2.18 8.23
CA CYS A 58 2.72 2.16 9.06
C CYS A 58 2.33 2.01 10.54
N PRO A 59 2.84 0.99 11.26
CA PRO A 59 2.43 0.74 12.64
C PRO A 59 3.06 1.73 13.63
N GLU A 60 3.95 2.61 13.18
CA GLU A 60 4.61 3.61 14.03
C GLU A 60 3.83 4.91 14.10
N ASP A 61 3.46 5.46 12.94
CA ASP A 61 2.80 6.78 12.83
C ASP A 61 1.32 6.69 12.41
N GLY A 62 0.86 5.51 11.96
CA GLY A 62 -0.50 5.29 11.49
C GLY A 62 -0.79 5.78 10.07
N TYR A 63 0.21 6.26 9.31
CA TYR A 63 0.00 6.74 7.95
C TYR A 63 -0.17 5.59 6.95
N VAL A 64 -0.98 5.85 5.93
CA VAL A 64 -1.10 4.97 4.76
C VAL A 64 0.01 5.33 3.79
N ILE A 65 0.89 4.36 3.52
CA ILE A 65 2.07 4.55 2.69
C ILE A 65 2.16 3.46 1.62
N LEU A 66 2.92 3.73 0.56
CA LEU A 66 3.29 2.72 -0.42
C LEU A 66 4.37 1.78 0.16
N PRO A 67 4.41 0.51 -0.25
CA PRO A 67 5.51 -0.40 0.10
C PRO A 67 6.89 0.14 -0.26
N SER A 68 6.99 0.89 -1.37
CA SER A 68 8.22 1.55 -1.80
C SER A 68 8.66 2.64 -0.83
N GLU A 69 7.74 3.46 -0.33
CA GLU A 69 8.05 4.48 0.68
C GLU A 69 8.44 3.84 2.02
N CYS A 70 7.79 2.73 2.38
CA CYS A 70 8.14 1.98 3.59
C CYS A 70 9.56 1.42 3.55
N ALA A 71 10.08 1.07 2.36
CA ALA A 71 11.43 0.52 2.20
C ALA A 71 12.54 1.51 2.57
N GLU A 72 12.28 2.82 2.49
CA GLU A 72 13.21 3.88 2.88
C GLU A 72 13.24 4.13 4.41
N CYS A 73 12.36 3.47 5.16
CA CYS A 73 12.31 3.62 6.61
C CYS A 73 13.51 2.92 7.28
N PRO A 74 14.19 3.55 8.27
CA PRO A 74 15.26 2.89 9.04
C PRO A 74 14.82 1.64 9.82
N ARG A 75 13.50 1.46 10.00
CA ARG A 75 12.92 0.27 10.63
C ARG A 75 12.68 -0.87 9.64
N PHE A 76 12.76 -0.64 8.33
CA PHE A 76 12.45 -1.64 7.33
C PHE A 76 13.46 -2.78 7.36
N ILE A 77 12.95 -4.03 7.30
CA ILE A 77 13.79 -5.22 7.24
C ILE A 77 13.69 -5.81 5.83
N ARG A 78 12.48 -6.19 5.43
CA ARG A 78 12.18 -6.83 4.14
C ARG A 78 10.69 -6.92 3.90
N ARG A 79 10.33 -7.20 2.65
CA ARG A 79 9.00 -7.62 2.24
C ARG A 79 8.94 -9.14 2.05
N ILE A 80 7.87 -9.77 2.50
CA ILE A 80 7.55 -11.19 2.27
C ILE A 80 6.13 -11.27 1.72
N ARG A 81 5.99 -11.52 0.41
CA ARG A 81 4.70 -11.53 -0.29
C ARG A 81 3.92 -10.22 -0.02
N ASP A 82 2.78 -10.31 0.65
CA ASP A 82 1.89 -9.18 0.97
C ASP A 82 2.07 -8.72 2.43
N VAL A 83 3.27 -8.87 3.00
CA VAL A 83 3.60 -8.43 4.35
C VAL A 83 4.95 -7.71 4.37
N ILE A 84 5.03 -6.58 5.06
CA ILE A 84 6.28 -5.90 5.39
C ILE A 84 6.71 -6.26 6.80
N CYS A 85 7.97 -6.60 6.97
CA CYS A 85 8.62 -6.79 8.25
C CYS A 85 9.41 -5.53 8.61
N CYS A 86 9.15 -4.96 9.78
CA CYS A 86 9.90 -3.82 10.30
C CYS A 86 10.24 -4.00 11.79
N TYR A 87 11.30 -3.36 12.26
CA TYR A 87 11.67 -3.32 13.66
C TYR A 87 10.71 -2.40 14.44
N GLU A 88 10.46 -2.71 15.72
CA GLU A 88 9.71 -1.80 16.60
C GLU A 88 10.47 -0.49 16.88
N THR A 89 11.79 -0.56 16.94
CA THR A 89 12.67 0.59 17.17
C THR A 89 13.60 0.76 15.97
N PRO A 90 13.91 2.01 15.57
CA PRO A 90 14.83 2.25 14.48
C PRO A 90 16.21 1.73 14.86
N VAL A 91 16.83 0.97 13.95
CA VAL A 91 18.23 0.58 14.11
C VAL A 91 19.05 1.84 13.93
N LYS A 92 19.87 2.18 14.93
CA LYS A 92 20.85 3.24 14.78
C LYS A 92 21.85 2.77 13.73
N THR A 93 21.77 3.33 12.53
CA THR A 93 22.83 3.21 11.54
C THR A 93 23.94 4.15 12.01
N GLU A 94 25.02 3.58 12.57
CA GLU A 94 26.29 4.29 12.79
C GLU A 94 26.99 4.56 11.46
#